data_AF-A0A7X5JEF6-F1
#
_entry.id   AF-A0A7X5JEF6-F1
#
_cell.length_a   1.000
_cell.length_b   1.000
_cell.length_c   1.000
_cell.angle_alpha   90.00
_cell.angle_beta   90.00
_cell.angle_gamma   90.00
#
_symmetry.space_group_name_H-M   'P 1'
#
loop_
_entity.id
_entity.type
_entity.pdbx_description
1 polymer ?
#
loop_
_entity_poly.entity_id
_entity_poly.type
_entity_poly.pdbx_seq_one_letter_code
_entity_poly.pdbx_strand_id
1 'polypeptide(L)'
;MMNDLEKQGGLAGVVIDPLSMDAHGCGGQTKEGTTFYITWVPDTFLLVSTSKEEQVLVEAFAKVVEYRPFCRYVNKKGLLTFEWDKKDPEGRFAELRGETELQRVQ
;
A
#
# COMPACT_ATOMS: atom_id res chain seq x y z
N MET A 1 1.05 -5.68 -12.07
CA MET A 1 0.67 -5.56 -10.65
C MET A 1 -0.79 -5.92 -10.37
N MET A 2 -1.79 -5.45 -11.15
CA MET A 2 -3.21 -5.66 -10.83
C MET A 2 -3.69 -7.10 -10.99
N ASN A 3 -3.41 -7.72 -12.15
CA ASN A 3 -3.58 -9.17 -12.31
C ASN A 3 -2.75 -9.94 -11.29
N ASP A 4 -1.65 -9.36 -10.81
CA ASP A 4 -0.76 -10.02 -9.87
C ASP A 4 -1.33 -9.98 -8.45
N LEU A 5 -2.16 -9.00 -8.07
CA LEU A 5 -2.86 -9.03 -6.78
C LEU A 5 -3.74 -10.27 -6.64
N GLU A 6 -4.46 -10.63 -7.71
CA GLU A 6 -5.25 -11.85 -7.74
C GLU A 6 -4.38 -13.09 -7.97
N LYS A 7 -3.52 -13.09 -8.99
CA LYS A 7 -2.76 -14.29 -9.42
C LYS A 7 -1.58 -14.64 -8.51
N GLN A 8 -0.88 -13.64 -7.98
CA GLN A 8 0.32 -13.81 -7.13
C GLN A 8 0.03 -13.46 -5.66
N GLY A 9 -0.70 -12.38 -5.41
CA GLY A 9 -1.12 -11.94 -4.08
C GLY A 9 -2.20 -12.84 -3.46
N GLY A 10 -3.01 -13.49 -4.30
CA GLY A 10 -4.14 -14.32 -3.88
C GLY A 10 -5.36 -13.53 -3.43
N LEU A 11 -5.46 -12.24 -3.76
CA LEU A 11 -6.57 -11.37 -3.39
C LEU A 11 -7.58 -11.27 -4.54
N ALA A 12 -8.62 -12.10 -4.48
CA ALA A 12 -9.70 -12.09 -5.46
C ALA A 12 -10.73 -10.98 -5.18
N GLY A 13 -11.45 -10.56 -6.23
CA GLY A 13 -12.57 -9.62 -6.11
C GLY A 13 -12.16 -8.18 -5.86
N VAL A 14 -10.94 -7.80 -6.25
CA VAL A 14 -10.50 -6.40 -6.28
C VAL A 14 -11.04 -5.72 -7.53
N VAL A 15 -11.65 -4.55 -7.36
CA VAL A 15 -12.13 -3.72 -8.46
C VAL A 15 -11.30 -2.44 -8.50
N ILE A 16 -10.68 -2.15 -9.64
CA ILE A 16 -9.95 -0.91 -9.86
C ILE A 16 -10.90 0.16 -10.39
N ASP A 17 -10.79 1.37 -9.87
CA ASP A 17 -11.46 2.51 -10.47
C ASP A 17 -10.65 2.98 -11.69
N PRO A 18 -11.13 2.76 -12.93
CA PRO A 18 -10.37 3.09 -14.13
C PRO A 18 -10.12 4.61 -14.28
N LEU A 19 -10.92 5.45 -13.62
CA LEU A 19 -10.74 6.90 -13.65
C LEU A 19 -9.65 7.39 -12.69
N SER A 20 -9.21 6.53 -11.78
CA SER A 20 -8.18 6.82 -10.79
C SER A 20 -6.77 6.40 -11.22
N MET A 21 -6.64 5.74 -12.38
CA MET A 21 -5.36 5.23 -12.89
C MET A 21 -4.51 6.36 -13.47
N ASP A 22 -3.27 6.44 -13.01
CA ASP A 22 -2.25 7.33 -13.58
C ASP A 22 -0.89 6.59 -13.71
N ALA A 23 0.15 7.33 -14.07
CA ALA A 23 1.49 6.75 -14.27
C ALA A 23 2.15 6.25 -12.98
N HIS A 24 1.61 6.62 -11.81
CA HIS A 24 2.19 6.39 -10.50
C HIS A 24 1.30 5.55 -9.59
N GLY A 25 0.06 5.26 -9.99
CA GLY A 25 -0.87 4.63 -9.06
C GLY A 25 -2.27 4.41 -9.60
N CYS A 26 -3.11 3.90 -8.70
CA CYS A 26 -4.54 3.78 -8.91
C CYS A 26 -5.27 3.63 -7.57
N GLY A 27 -6.57 3.91 -7.58
CA GLY A 27 -7.51 3.56 -6.54
C GLY A 27 -8.31 2.30 -6.89
N GLY A 28 -8.85 1.67 -5.86
CA GLY A 28 -9.74 0.52 -6.03
C GLY A 28 -10.50 0.19 -4.77
N GLN A 29 -11.27 -0.87 -4.85
CA GLN A 29 -12.07 -1.40 -3.76
C GLN A 29 -11.84 -2.90 -3.61
N THR A 30 -11.72 -3.36 -2.37
CA THR A 30 -11.75 -4.79 -2.06
C THR A 30 -13.20 -5.31 -2.11
N LYS A 31 -13.36 -6.63 -2.15
CA LYS A 31 -14.68 -7.28 -2.05
C LYS A 31 -15.48 -6.85 -0.82
N GLU A 32 -14.79 -6.54 0.29
CA GLU A 32 -15.37 -6.09 1.56
C GLU A 32 -15.64 -4.56 1.59
N GLY A 33 -15.52 -3.90 0.44
CA GLY A 33 -15.79 -2.47 0.27
C GLY A 33 -14.69 -1.54 0.81
N THR A 34 -13.51 -2.05 1.17
CA THR A 34 -12.38 -1.19 1.57
C THR A 34 -11.90 -0.41 0.37
N THR A 35 -11.97 0.92 0.44
CA THR A 35 -11.34 1.76 -0.57
C THR A 35 -9.85 1.84 -0.28
N PHE A 36 -9.05 1.59 -1.30
CA PHE A 36 -7.61 1.71 -1.23
C PHE A 36 -7.05 2.56 -2.37
N TYR A 37 -5.88 3.12 -2.15
CA TYR A 37 -5.08 3.84 -3.12
C TYR A 37 -3.66 3.31 -3.09
N ILE A 38 -3.09 3.13 -4.27
CA ILE A 38 -1.73 2.64 -4.45
C ILE A 38 -0.94 3.76 -5.10
N THR A 39 0.26 4.00 -4.59
CA THR A 39 1.30 4.73 -5.31
C THR A 39 2.53 3.86 -5.39
N TRP A 40 3.00 3.61 -6.60
CA TRP A 40 4.10 2.71 -6.86
C TRP A 40 5.11 3.36 -7.80
N VAL A 41 6.37 3.33 -7.37
CA VAL A 41 7.52 3.65 -8.21
C VAL A 41 8.39 2.41 -8.25
N PRO A 42 8.52 1.75 -9.42
CA PRO A 42 9.32 0.55 -9.58
C PRO A 42 10.73 0.69 -8.99
N ASP A 43 11.20 -0.38 -8.34
CA ASP A 43 12.51 -0.45 -7.67
C ASP A 43 12.82 0.68 -6.68
N THR A 44 11.78 1.38 -6.18
CA THR A 44 11.95 2.49 -5.25
C THR A 44 11.03 2.29 -4.05
N PHE A 45 9.72 2.46 -4.22
CA PHE A 45 8.77 2.33 -3.11
C PHE A 45 7.39 1.88 -3.58
N LEU A 46 6.61 1.39 -2.62
CA LEU A 46 5.17 1.18 -2.74
C LEU A 46 4.49 1.80 -1.52
N LEU A 47 3.44 2.58 -1.73
CA LEU A 47 2.50 3.03 -0.71
C LEU A 47 1.15 2.40 -0.98
N VAL A 48 0.52 1.90 0.07
CA VAL A 48 -0.87 1.46 0.05
C VAL A 48 -1.61 2.18 1.16
N SER A 49 -2.55 3.05 0.77
CA SER A 49 -3.41 3.79 1.70
C SER A 49 -4.82 3.23 1.66
N THR A 50 -5.43 2.97 2.82
CA THR A 50 -6.75 2.36 2.94
C THR A 50 -7.66 3.19 3.87
N SER A 51 -8.96 3.13 3.61
CA SER A 51 -9.98 3.77 4.46
C SER A 51 -10.21 3.04 5.79
N LYS A 52 -9.89 1.73 5.84
CA LYS A 52 -9.94 0.88 7.03
C LYS A 52 -8.82 -0.15 6.96
N GLU A 53 -8.44 -0.71 8.10
CA GLU A 53 -7.43 -1.76 8.16
C GLU A 53 -7.87 -2.99 7.38
N GLU A 54 -7.01 -3.46 6.49
CA GLU A 54 -7.27 -4.59 5.58
C GLU A 54 -5.97 -5.40 5.42
N GLN A 55 -5.70 -6.26 6.39
CA GLN A 55 -4.45 -7.01 6.47
C GLN A 55 -4.20 -7.88 5.22
N VAL A 56 -5.26 -8.47 4.66
CA VAL A 56 -5.14 -9.32 3.46
C VAL A 56 -4.65 -8.53 2.24
N LEU A 57 -4.96 -7.23 2.15
CA LEU A 57 -4.48 -6.36 1.08
C LEU A 57 -2.97 -6.13 1.22
N VAL A 58 -2.52 -5.81 2.44
CA VAL A 58 -1.10 -5.63 2.76
C VAL A 58 -0.30 -6.91 2.47
N GLU A 59 -0.84 -8.07 2.84
CA GLU A 59 -0.21 -9.37 2.57
C GLU A 59 -0.15 -9.71 1.08
N ALA A 60 -1.21 -9.40 0.33
CA ALA A 60 -1.23 -9.59 -1.11
C ALA A 60 -0.15 -8.74 -1.79
N PHE A 61 -0.02 -7.47 -1.42
CA PHE A 61 1.05 -6.62 -1.94
C PHE A 61 2.43 -7.14 -1.55
N ALA A 62 2.63 -7.55 -0.31
CA ALA A 62 3.92 -8.08 0.14
C ALA A 62 4.37 -9.32 -0.66
N LYS A 63 3.43 -10.18 -1.10
CA LYS A 63 3.73 -11.29 -2.01
C LYS A 63 4.07 -10.81 -3.43
N VAL A 64 3.36 -9.80 -3.93
CA VAL A 64 3.57 -9.25 -5.27
C VAL A 64 4.93 -8.54 -5.37
N VAL A 65 5.29 -7.75 -4.36
CA VAL A 65 6.58 -7.03 -4.33
C VAL A 65 7.72 -7.83 -3.73
N GLU A 66 7.42 -8.99 -3.12
CA GLU A 66 8.37 -9.94 -2.51
C GLU A 66 9.10 -9.42 -1.25
N TYR A 67 8.56 -8.40 -0.59
CA TYR A 67 9.04 -7.92 0.72
C TYR A 67 7.92 -7.28 1.53
N ARG A 68 8.17 -7.11 2.84
CA ARG A 68 7.19 -6.58 3.80
C ARG A 68 7.27 -5.04 3.89
N PRO A 69 6.17 -4.36 4.24
CA PRO A 69 6.24 -2.94 4.54
C PRO A 69 7.13 -2.73 5.77
N PHE A 70 7.85 -1.62 5.83
CA PHE A 70 8.71 -1.31 6.99
C PHE A 70 7.95 -0.49 8.05
N CYS A 71 6.86 0.18 7.66
CA CYS A 71 6.07 0.99 8.58
C CYS A 71 4.59 1.09 8.17
N ARG A 72 3.81 1.59 9.14
CA ARG A 72 2.44 2.05 8.96
C ARG A 72 2.24 3.39 9.66
N TYR A 73 1.34 4.22 9.14
CA TYR A 73 0.97 5.52 9.72
C TYR A 73 -0.38 6.01 9.18
N VAL A 74 -0.99 6.99 9.85
CA VAL A 74 -2.14 7.73 9.32
C VAL A 74 -1.61 8.97 8.61
N ASN A 75 -1.84 9.04 7.30
CA ASN A 75 -1.36 10.15 6.49
C ASN A 75 -2.21 11.42 6.70
N LYS A 76 -1.77 12.55 6.14
CA LYS A 76 -2.46 13.86 6.22
C LYS A 76 -3.91 13.87 5.71
N LYS A 77 -4.33 12.87 4.93
CA LYS A 77 -5.72 12.69 4.46
C LYS A 77 -6.56 11.80 5.39
N GLY A 78 -6.00 11.37 6.52
CA GLY A 78 -6.67 10.47 7.46
C GLY A 78 -6.72 9.01 7.02
N LEU A 79 -5.91 8.60 6.04
CA LEU A 79 -5.89 7.21 5.55
C LEU A 79 -4.77 6.42 6.21
N LEU A 80 -5.09 5.20 6.63
CA LEU A 80 -4.09 4.24 7.10
C LEU A 80 -3.19 3.86 5.93
N THR A 81 -1.90 4.10 6.06
CA THR A 81 -0.93 3.91 4.99
C THR A 81 0.14 2.93 5.43
N PHE A 82 0.42 1.95 4.57
CA PHE A 82 1.54 1.02 4.68
C PHE A 82 2.56 1.38 3.62
N GLU A 83 3.83 1.45 4.00
CA GLU A 83 4.91 1.87 3.10
C GLU A 83 6.01 0.81 3.03
N TRP A 84 6.42 0.56 1.81
CA TRP A 84 7.49 -0.32 1.39
C TRP A 84 8.57 0.55 0.76
N ASP A 85 9.80 0.47 1.24
CA ASP A 85 10.95 1.13 0.63
C ASP A 85 12.09 0.11 0.55
N LYS A 86 12.55 -0.16 -0.67
CA LYS A 86 13.60 -1.15 -0.94
C LYS A 86 15.00 -0.56 -0.82
N LYS A 87 15.14 0.76 -0.91
CA LYS A 87 16.43 1.46 -1.00
C LYS A 87 16.90 1.94 0.36
N ASP A 88 16.03 2.63 1.12
CA ASP A 88 16.39 3.22 2.40
C ASP A 88 15.19 3.33 3.36
N PRO A 89 14.70 2.20 3.90
CA PRO A 89 13.56 2.22 4.83
C PRO A 89 13.87 2.97 6.14
N GLU A 90 15.13 3.02 6.57
CA GLU A 90 15.53 3.70 7.80
C GLU A 90 15.51 5.23 7.63
N GLY A 91 16.12 5.73 6.56
CA GLY A 91 16.08 7.15 6.22
C GLY A 91 14.64 7.61 5.98
N ARG A 92 13.87 6.84 5.22
CA ARG A 92 12.46 7.16 4.98
C ARG A 92 11.63 7.18 6.25
N PHE A 93 11.83 6.24 7.17
CA PHE A 93 11.14 6.24 8.46
C PHE A 93 11.47 7.49 9.31
N ALA A 94 12.71 7.98 9.25
CA ALA A 94 13.10 9.19 9.96
C ALA A 94 12.39 10.45 9.42
N GLU A 95 12.14 10.51 8.12
CA GLU A 95 11.37 11.59 7.48
C GLU A 95 9.88 11.57 7.86
N LEU A 96 9.32 10.39 8.12
CA LEU A 96 7.91 10.20 8.44
C LEU A 96 7.55 10.60 9.88
N ARG A 97 8.49 11.06 10.71
CA ARG A 97 8.24 11.43 12.13
C ARG A 97 7.17 12.51 12.34
N GLY A 98 6.77 13.23 11.29
CA GLY A 98 5.64 14.19 11.31
C GLY A 98 4.27 13.58 11.04
N GLU A 99 4.19 12.30 10.65
CA GLU A 99 2.93 11.60 10.40
C GLU A 99 2.32 11.05 11.70
N THR A 100 1.00 10.85 11.68
CA THR A 100 0.24 10.44 12.85
C THR A 100 0.29 8.92 13.02
N GLU A 101 0.35 8.44 14.28
CA GLU A 101 0.35 6.99 14.58
C GLU A 101 1.44 6.19 13.85
N LEU A 102 2.59 6.81 13.56
CA LEU A 102 3.72 6.16 12.91
C LEU A 102 4.24 4.99 13.75
N GLN A 103 4.29 3.80 13.14
CA GLN A 103 4.74 2.57 13.76
C GLN A 103 5.58 1.74 12.79
N ARG A 104 6.59 1.03 13.33
CA ARG A 104 7.32 0.01 12.59
C ARG A 104 6.45 -1.22 12.40
N VAL A 105 6.56 -1.84 11.23
CA VAL A 105 5.98 -3.15 10.97
C VAL A 105 7.16 -4.14 11.05
N GLN A 106 7.09 -5.07 12.00
CA GLN A 106 8.11 -6.11 12.24
C GLN A 106 7.77 -7.39 11.49
#